data_AF-I9QYV4-F1
#
_entry.id   AF-I9QYV4-F1
#
_cell.length_a   1.000
_cell.length_b   1.000
_cell.length_c   1.000
_cell.angle_alpha   90.00
_cell.angle_beta   90.00
_cell.angle_gamma   90.00
#
_symmetry.space_group_name_H-M   'P 1'
#
loop_
_entity.id
_entity.type
_entity.pdbx_description
1 polymer ?
#
loop_
_entity_poly.entity_id
_entity_poly.type
_entity_poly.pdbx_seq_one_letter_code
_entity_poly.pdbx_strand_id
1 'polypeptide(L)' 'MEKYFIHSNELHLIDMDKIHQAVERIVDSLDMAAGSTCHFDLYKVVETYFKDLDKRREINCLLGIVDTEEELEEKMEGF' A
#
# COMPACT_ATOMS: atom_id res chain seq x y z
N MET A 1 -2.77 21.77 -9.23
CA MET A 1 -2.33 20.55 -8.53
C MET A 1 -2.68 19.39 -9.42
N GLU A 2 -1.69 18.74 -10.03
CA GLU A 2 -1.90 17.51 -10.80
C GLU A 2 -2.33 16.41 -9.82
N LYS A 3 -3.61 16.04 -9.87
CA LYS A 3 -4.10 14.83 -9.22
C LYS A 3 -3.60 13.66 -10.08
N TYR A 4 -2.58 12.95 -9.60
CA TYR A 4 -2.25 11.63 -10.15
C TYR A 4 -3.43 10.72 -9.80
N PHE A 5 -4.28 10.45 -10.79
CA PHE A 5 -5.35 9.45 -10.69
C PHE A 5 -4.70 8.08 -10.76
N ILE A 6 -4.18 7.60 -9.64
CA ILE A 6 -3.69 6.24 -9.52
C ILE A 6 -4.92 5.42 -9.14
N HIS A 7 -5.39 4.57 -10.05
CA HIS A 7 -6.42 3.58 -9.71
C HIS A 7 -5.89 2.66 -8.61
N SER A 8 -6.75 2.08 -7.77
CA SER A 8 -6.30 1.12 -6.73
C SER A 8 -5.43 0.02 -7.33
N ASN A 9 -5.69 -0.40 -8.57
CA ASN A 9 -4.87 -1.40 -9.27
C ASN A 9 -3.56 -0.88 -9.86
N GLU A 10 -3.32 0.43 -9.91
CA GLU A 10 -2.06 1.03 -10.34
C GLU A 10 -1.13 1.40 -9.18
N LEU A 11 -1.53 1.10 -7.93
CA LEU A 11 -0.70 1.33 -6.75
C LEU A 11 0.67 0.63 -6.83
N HIS A 12 0.74 -0.50 -7.54
CA HIS A 12 2.00 -1.21 -7.82
C HIS A 12 2.95 -0.45 -8.74
N LEU A 13 2.49 0.61 -9.41
CA LEU A 13 3.30 1.48 -10.27
C LEU A 13 3.92 2.66 -9.52
N ILE A 14 3.54 2.89 -8.25
CA ILE A 14 4.12 3.99 -7.45
C ILE A 14 5.61 3.76 -7.25
N ASP A 15 6.42 4.78 -7.53
CA ASP A 15 7.86 4.74 -7.32
C ASP A 15 8.21 4.41 -5.86
N MET A 16 9.17 3.50 -5.66
CA MET A 16 9.65 3.09 -4.34
C MET A 16 10.17 4.28 -3.54
N ASP A 17 10.85 5.22 -4.19
CA ASP A 17 11.37 6.42 -3.53
C ASP A 17 10.24 7.30 -2.99
N LYS A 18 9.11 7.37 -3.69
CA LYS A 18 7.92 8.10 -3.21
C LYS A 18 7.27 7.40 -2.02
N ILE A 19 7.25 6.06 -2.02
CA ILE A 19 6.77 5.28 -0.89
C ILE A 19 7.66 5.53 0.33
N HIS A 20 8.98 5.45 0.19
CA HIS A 20 9.93 5.69 1.28
C HIS A 20 9.82 7.09 1.85
N GLN A 21 9.75 8.12 1.01
CA GLN A 21 9.56 9.50 1.46
C GLN A 21 8.25 9.70 2.24
N ALA A 22 7.18 9.00 1.85
CA ALA A 22 5.91 9.06 2.57
C ALA A 22 6.01 8.33 3.92
N VAL A 23 6.65 7.16 3.95
CA VAL A 23 6.88 6.37 5.18
C VAL A 23 7.74 7.15 6.16
N GLU A 24 8.83 7.78 5.71
CA GLU A 24 9.70 8.61 6.56
C GLU A 24 8.91 9.73 7.26
N ARG A 25 8.04 10.43 6.53
CA ARG A 25 7.17 11.46 7.13
C ARG A 25 6.19 10.90 8.15
N ILE A 26 5.66 9.69 7.93
CA ILE A 26 4.76 9.03 8.88
C ILE A 26 5.52 8.66 10.16
N VAL A 27 6.71 8.07 10.02
CA VAL A 27 7.58 7.69 11.12
C VAL A 27 7.96 8.91 11.96
N ASP A 28 8.37 10.00 11.31
CA ASP A 28 8.67 11.29 11.96
C ASP A 28 7.43 11.86 12.67
N SER A 29 6.26 11.81 12.04
CA SER A 29 5.01 12.36 12.61
C SER A 29 4.51 11.56 13.82
N LEU A 30 4.83 10.27 13.88
CA LEU A 30 4.44 9.39 14.99
C LEU A 30 5.50 9.37 16.12
N ASP A 31 6.59 10.16 15.98
CA ASP A 31 7.77 10.12 16.85
C ASP A 31 8.28 8.68 17.07
N MET A 32 8.06 7.83 16.06
CA MET A 32 8.55 6.47 16.06
C MET A 32 10.00 6.53 15.65
N ALA A 33 10.93 6.05 16.51
CA ALA A 33 12.27 5.80 15.99
C ALA A 33 12.14 4.73 14.90
N ALA A 34 12.55 5.06 13.67
CA ALA A 34 12.49 4.21 12.47
C ALA A 34 13.15 2.81 12.61
N GLY A 35 13.73 2.51 13.78
CA GLY A 35 14.30 1.20 14.15
C GLY A 35 13.81 0.64 15.50
N SER A 36 12.74 1.15 16.11
CA SER A 36 12.32 0.78 17.49
C SER A 36 11.66 -0.58 17.64
N THR A 37 11.33 -1.26 16.54
CA THR A 37 10.76 -2.60 16.57
C THR A 37 11.71 -3.53 15.87
N CYS A 38 12.59 -4.18 16.63
CA CYS A 38 13.71 -5.00 16.15
C CYS A 38 13.34 -6.12 15.14
N HIS A 39 12.04 -6.33 14.90
CA HIS A 39 11.47 -7.33 14.01
C HIS A 39 10.31 -6.82 13.13
N PHE A 40 10.02 -5.51 13.11
CA PHE A 40 8.95 -4.93 12.31
C PHE A 40 9.52 -3.76 11.50
N ASP A 41 9.65 -4.00 10.20
CA ASP A 41 10.21 -3.08 9.21
C ASP A 41 9.05 -2.40 8.46
N LEU A 42 8.72 -1.17 8.87
CA LEU A 42 7.58 -0.45 8.30
C LEU A 42 7.78 -0.14 6.82
N TYR A 43 9.01 0.09 6.38
CA TYR A 43 9.31 0.33 4.95
C TYR A 43 8.92 -0.90 4.14
N LYS A 44 9.39 -2.09 4.53
CA LYS A 44 9.04 -3.33 3.82
C LYS A 44 7.55 -3.65 3.87
N VAL A 45 6.89 -3.41 5.00
CA VAL A 45 5.44 -3.65 5.13
C VAL A 45 4.68 -2.78 4.13
N VAL A 46 4.99 -1.48 4.09
CA VAL A 46 4.32 -0.55 3.17
C VAL A 46 4.67 -0.85 1.72
N GLU A 47 5.94 -1.09 1.39
CA GLU A 47 6.34 -1.54 0.05
C GLU A 47 5.56 -2.76 -0.41
N THR A 48 5.49 -3.78 0.44
CA THR A 48 4.77 -5.03 0.13
C THR A 48 3.30 -4.75 -0.16
N TYR A 49 2.64 -3.93 0.68
CA TYR A 49 1.23 -3.60 0.49
C TYR A 49 0.96 -2.86 -0.83
N PHE A 50 1.85 -1.95 -1.25
CA PHE A 50 1.65 -1.21 -2.49
C PHE A 50 2.08 -1.99 -3.74
N LYS A 51 3.07 -2.88 -3.65
CA LYS A 51 3.69 -3.56 -4.81
C LYS A 51 3.23 -4.99 -5.05
N ASP A 52 2.80 -5.70 -4.02
CA ASP A 52 2.38 -7.09 -4.09
C ASP A 52 0.85 -7.16 -3.96
N LEU A 53 0.18 -7.25 -5.11
CA LEU A 53 -1.29 -7.23 -5.18
C LEU A 53 -1.92 -8.41 -4.42
N ASP A 54 -1.32 -9.60 -4.51
CA ASP A 54 -1.83 -10.79 -3.82
C ASP A 54 -1.75 -10.60 -2.30
N LYS A 55 -0.59 -10.16 -1.79
CA LYS A 55 -0.46 -9.88 -0.36
C LYS A 55 -1.33 -8.72 0.09
N ARG A 56 -1.52 -7.70 -0.74
CA ARG A 56 -2.44 -6.60 -0.45
C ARG A 56 -3.86 -7.13 -0.27
N ARG A 57 -4.32 -8.01 -1.15
CA ARG A 57 -5.64 -8.67 -1.05
C ARG A 57 -5.76 -9.49 0.23
N GLU A 58 -4.74 -10.29 0.56
CA GLU A 58 -4.71 -11.04 1.82
C GLU A 58 -4.82 -10.11 3.04
N ILE A 59 -4.03 -9.02 3.06
CA ILE A 59 -4.04 -8.02 4.14
C ILE A 59 -5.42 -7.34 4.21
N ASN A 60 -5.98 -6.91 3.09
CA ASN A 60 -7.30 -6.25 3.03
C ASN A 60 -8.41 -7.19 3.53
N CYS A 61 -8.36 -8.45 3.13
CA CYS A 61 -9.29 -9.49 3.59
C CYS A 61 -9.21 -9.66 5.12
N LEU A 62 -8.00 -9.76 5.68
CA LEU A 62 -7.79 -9.86 7.13
C LEU A 62 -8.29 -8.62 7.90
N LEU A 63 -8.16 -7.44 7.30
CA LEU A 63 -8.59 -6.18 7.89
C LEU A 63 -10.07 -5.84 7.64
N GLY A 64 -10.78 -6.64 6.84
CA GLY A 64 -12.16 -6.36 6.44
C GLY A 64 -12.30 -5.12 5.55
N ILE A 65 -11.24 -4.74 4.83
CA ILE A 65 -11.25 -3.65 3.85
C ILE A 65 -11.86 -4.19 2.56
N VAL A 66 -13.04 -3.70 2.21
CA VAL A 66 -13.72 -4.05 0.96
C VAL A 66 -13.22 -3.11 -0.14
N ASP A 67 -12.40 -3.62 -1.05
CA ASP A 67 -11.93 -2.84 -2.20
C ASP A 67 -12.98 -2.91 -3.32
N THR A 68 -13.91 -1.95 -3.29
CA THR A 68 -15.10 -1.97 -4.15
C THR A 68 -14.75 -1.82 -5.63
N GLU A 69 -13.61 -1.20 -5.96
CA GLU A 69 -13.12 -1.05 -7.33
C GLU A 69 -12.42 -2.32 -7.82
N GLU A 70 -11.62 -2.97 -6.99
CA GLU A 70 -10.91 -4.22 -7.37
C GLU A 70 -11.90 -5.38 -7.58
N GLU A 71 -12.95 -5.50 -6.75
CA GLU A 71 -14.04 -6.46 -6.95
C GLU A 71 -14.86 -6.19 -8.24
N LEU A 72 -14.96 -4.93 -8.68
CA LEU A 72 -15.67 -4.57 -9.91
C LEU A 72 -14.85 -4.93 -11.15
N GLU A 73 -13.53 -4.72 -11.12
CA GLU A 73 -12.64 -5.07 -12.23
C GLU A 73 -12.49 -6.59 -12.40
N GLU A 74 -12.34 -7.37 -11.31
CA GLU A 74 -12.34 -8.85 -11.41
C GLU A 74 -13.63 -9.40 -12.01
N LYS A 75 -14.78 -8.79 -11.67
CA LYS A 75 -16.07 -9.14 -12.26
C LYS A 75 -16.14 -8.80 -13.75
N MET A 76 -15.37 -7.84 -14.25
CA MET A 76 -15.33 -7.47 -15.66
C MET A 76 -14.35 -8.33 -16.47
N GLU A 77 -13.23 -8.77 -15.90
CA GLU A 77 -12.29 -9.68 -16.58
C GLU A 77 -12.82 -11.12 -16.73
N GLY A 78 -13.82 -11.50 -15.93
CA GLY A 78 -14.48 -12.82 -16.01
C GLY A 78 -15.56 -12.98 -17.09
N PHE A 79 -15.76 -11.98 -17.97
CA PHE A 79 -16.75 -12.01 -19.07
C PHE A 79 -16.13 -12.14 -20.46
#